data_AF-A0AAU4BEI9-F1
#
_entry.id   AF-A0AAU4BEI9-F1
#
_cell.length_a   1.000
_cell.length_b   1.000
_cell.length_c   1.000
_cell.angle_alpha   90.00
_cell.angle_beta   90.00
_cell.angle_gamma   90.00
#
_symmetry.space_group_name_H-M   'P 1'
#
loop_
_entity.id
_entity.type
_entity.pdbx_description
1 polymer ?
#
loop_
_entity_poly.entity_id
_entity_poly.type
_entity_poly.pdbx_seq_one_letter_code
_entity_poly.pdbx_strand_id
1 'polypeptide(L)'
;MLALHVFFRGQVQYSLTGARLDRLIEDVLGTASRSDSFSGGAGSDISATFVLAAPHRNPAKVDREFDSYLQVMANLHKMYGALKWLLPVGSVVSAEEYLTNNIWLSDNPDPPAADPLIVADMDSGQALDPRCALPISTVRMVVEEFCGLRTGRRPESIGWVPGEFSGRRLDGEQAITGPRYCEDPWCQVSDSRHDYH
;
A
#
# COMPACT_ATOMS: atom_id res chain seq x y z
N MET A 1 -0.50 -9.96 -19.50
CA MET A 1 0.40 -9.67 -18.37
C MET A 1 0.27 -8.20 -18.04
N LEU A 2 0.13 -7.83 -16.76
CA LEU A 2 -0.02 -6.43 -16.33
C LEU A 2 1.36 -5.74 -16.30
N ALA A 3 1.39 -4.46 -16.67
CA ALA A 3 2.57 -3.63 -16.57
C ALA A 3 2.73 -3.11 -15.13
N LEU A 4 3.94 -3.21 -14.58
CA LEU A 4 4.27 -2.75 -13.23
C LEU A 4 4.86 -1.34 -13.27
N HIS A 5 4.23 -0.43 -12.53
CA HIS A 5 4.66 0.94 -12.31
C HIS A 5 4.89 1.16 -10.81
N VAL A 6 5.91 1.93 -10.44
CA VAL A 6 6.21 2.19 -9.04
C VAL A 6 6.42 3.69 -8.80
N PHE A 7 5.73 4.21 -7.79
CA PHE A 7 5.85 5.57 -7.30
C PHE A 7 6.66 5.54 -6.00
N PHE A 8 7.81 6.20 -6.00
CA PHE A 8 8.69 6.25 -4.84
C PHE A 8 9.50 7.54 -4.85
N ARG A 9 9.52 8.27 -3.73
CA ARG A 9 10.25 9.55 -3.57
C ARG A 9 9.95 10.59 -4.67
N GLY A 10 8.68 10.72 -5.05
CA GLY A 10 8.24 11.66 -6.08
C GLY A 10 8.66 11.30 -7.51
N GLN A 11 9.22 10.10 -7.72
CA GLN A 11 9.59 9.58 -9.02
C GLN A 11 8.62 8.46 -9.43
N VAL A 12 8.30 8.38 -10.73
CA VAL A 12 7.54 7.28 -11.31
C VAL A 12 8.45 6.44 -12.18
N GLN A 13 8.52 5.15 -11.90
CA GLN A 13 9.26 4.17 -12.68
C GLN A 13 8.30 3.26 -13.43
N TYR A 14 8.39 3.25 -14.75
CA TYR A 14 7.44 2.56 -15.62
C TYR A 14 7.96 1.20 -16.09
N SER A 15 7.04 0.23 -16.21
CA SER A 15 7.26 -1.07 -16.83
C SER A 15 8.49 -1.80 -16.29
N LEU A 16 8.69 -1.75 -14.96
CA LEU A 16 9.83 -2.38 -14.30
C LEU A 16 9.82 -3.90 -14.49
N THR A 17 10.99 -4.52 -14.64
CA THR A 17 11.19 -5.97 -14.74
C THR A 17 12.61 -6.36 -14.28
N GLY A 18 12.80 -7.62 -13.89
CA GLY A 18 14.09 -8.23 -13.57
C GLY A 18 14.95 -7.41 -12.60
N ALA A 19 16.25 -7.30 -12.87
CA ALA A 19 17.22 -6.65 -11.98
C ALA A 19 16.90 -5.18 -11.62
N ARG A 20 16.10 -4.47 -12.45
CA ARG A 20 15.67 -3.10 -12.11
C ARG A 20 14.62 -3.10 -11.00
N LEU A 21 13.73 -4.08 -11.02
CA LEU A 21 12.73 -4.27 -9.97
C LEU A 21 13.41 -4.67 -8.66
N ASP A 22 14.34 -5.63 -8.71
CA ASP A 22 15.03 -6.13 -7.51
C ASP A 22 15.79 -5.00 -6.79
N ARG A 23 16.48 -4.15 -7.56
CA ARG A 23 17.15 -2.96 -7.02
C ARG A 23 16.18 -1.96 -6.42
N LEU A 24 15.01 -1.75 -7.01
CA LEU A 24 14.02 -0.84 -6.46
C LEU A 24 13.41 -1.37 -5.17
N ILE A 25 13.13 -2.67 -5.10
CA ILE A 25 12.67 -3.30 -3.85
C ILE A 25 13.73 -3.15 -2.76
N GLU A 26 15.01 -3.30 -3.11
CA GLU A 26 16.12 -3.02 -2.19
C GLU A 26 16.20 -1.53 -1.81
N ASP A 27 15.95 -0.59 -2.71
CA ASP A 27 15.97 0.83 -2.39
C ASP A 27 14.80 1.24 -1.46
N VAL A 28 13.65 0.56 -1.58
CA VAL A 28 12.44 0.82 -0.78
C VAL A 28 12.51 0.13 0.59
N LEU A 29 12.98 -1.13 0.64
CA LEU A 29 12.90 -2.01 1.82
C LEU A 29 14.27 -2.51 2.30
N GLY A 30 15.34 -2.00 1.71
CA GLY A 30 16.71 -2.32 2.12
C GLY A 30 16.95 -1.90 3.55
N THR A 31 17.77 -2.68 4.24
CA THR A 31 18.30 -2.26 5.54
C THR A 31 19.05 -0.95 5.30
N ALA A 32 18.70 0.11 6.02
CA ALA A 32 19.41 1.38 5.98
C ALA A 32 20.85 1.20 6.54
N SER A 33 21.74 0.58 5.76
CA SER A 33 23.19 0.62 5.96
C SER A 33 23.75 1.85 5.26
N ARG A 34 23.10 3.00 5.43
CA ARG A 34 23.57 4.27 4.90
C ARG A 34 23.89 5.17 6.07
N SER A 35 25.17 5.13 6.44
CA SER A 35 25.84 6.04 7.36
C SER A 35 25.91 7.46 6.75
N ASP A 36 24.76 8.05 6.42
CA ASP A 36 24.70 9.47 6.09
C ASP A 36 24.15 10.20 7.31
N SER A 37 25.04 10.97 7.94
CA SER A 37 24.76 11.85 9.05
C SER A 37 23.78 12.94 8.61
N PHE A 38 22.48 12.67 8.69
CA PHE A 38 21.45 13.70 8.64
C PHE A 38 20.85 13.89 10.03
N SER A 39 21.24 15.00 10.63
CA SER A 39 20.70 15.54 11.86
C SER A 39 19.22 15.90 11.66
N GLY A 40 18.33 15.27 12.43
CA GLY A 40 16.95 15.74 12.64
C GLY A 40 15.84 14.79 12.15
N GLY A 41 15.46 13.83 13.00
CA GLY A 41 14.07 13.46 13.30
C GLY A 41 13.09 12.92 12.25
N ALA A 42 13.37 12.89 10.94
CA ALA A 42 12.32 12.68 9.92
C ALA A 42 12.68 11.75 8.73
N GLY A 43 13.71 10.90 8.85
CA GLY A 43 14.32 10.23 7.69
C GLY A 43 14.06 8.73 7.49
N SER A 44 13.35 8.05 8.39
CA SER A 44 13.18 6.58 8.34
C SER A 44 11.86 6.10 7.75
N ASP A 45 10.91 7.03 7.59
CA ASP A 45 9.59 6.68 7.10
C ASP A 45 9.60 6.63 5.58
N ILE A 46 9.04 5.56 5.05
CA ILE A 46 9.01 5.27 3.62
C ILE A 46 7.58 5.02 3.20
N SER A 47 7.19 5.63 2.09
CA SER A 47 5.99 5.28 1.34
C SER A 47 6.37 4.97 -0.10
N ALA A 48 5.92 3.82 -0.60
CA ALA A 48 6.09 3.42 -1.99
C ALA A 48 4.81 2.76 -2.49
N THR A 49 4.42 3.07 -3.72
CA THR A 49 3.20 2.55 -4.32
C THR A 49 3.53 1.75 -5.57
N PHE A 50 3.11 0.50 -5.60
CA PHE A 50 3.24 -0.43 -6.71
C PHE A 50 1.89 -0.57 -7.40
N VAL A 51 1.87 -0.32 -8.70
CA VAL A 51 0.65 -0.27 -9.50
C VAL A 51 0.77 -1.23 -10.67
N LEU A 52 -0.24 -2.07 -10.85
CA LEU A 52 -0.38 -2.93 -12.01
C LEU A 52 -1.49 -2.39 -12.92
N ALA A 53 -1.17 -2.20 -14.19
CA ALA A 53 -2.09 -1.69 -15.20
C ALA A 53 -2.10 -2.59 -16.43
N ALA A 54 -3.28 -2.85 -16.97
CA ALA A 54 -3.46 -3.59 -18.20
C ALA A 54 -3.05 -2.75 -19.41
N PRO A 55 -2.68 -3.37 -20.54
CA PRO A 55 -2.15 -2.65 -21.70
C PRO A 55 -3.08 -1.60 -22.32
N HIS A 56 -4.38 -1.64 -22.03
CA HIS A 56 -5.37 -0.69 -22.53
C HIS A 56 -5.49 0.57 -21.66
N ARG A 57 -4.96 0.56 -20.43
CA ARG A 57 -4.92 1.74 -19.55
C ARG A 57 -3.94 2.77 -20.09
N ASN A 58 -4.20 4.05 -19.86
CA ASN A 58 -3.29 5.09 -20.29
C ASN A 58 -2.05 5.14 -19.38
N PRO A 59 -0.83 4.86 -19.89
CA PRO A 59 0.39 4.89 -19.08
C PRO A 59 0.69 6.25 -18.47
N ALA A 60 0.21 7.34 -19.08
CA ALA A 60 0.38 8.70 -18.57
C ALA A 60 -0.55 9.04 -17.39
N LYS A 61 -1.50 8.16 -17.06
CA LYS A 61 -2.49 8.35 -16.01
C LYS A 61 -2.51 7.19 -15.00
N VAL A 62 -1.42 6.42 -14.90
CA VAL A 62 -1.34 5.25 -13.99
C VAL A 62 -1.43 5.60 -12.51
N ASP A 63 -1.38 6.89 -12.17
CA ASP A 63 -1.72 7.42 -10.84
C ASP A 63 -3.23 7.34 -10.54
N ARG A 64 -4.08 7.21 -11.56
CA ARG A 64 -5.57 7.21 -11.44
C ARG A 64 -6.24 6.06 -12.19
N GLU A 65 -5.58 5.54 -13.22
CA GLU A 65 -6.06 4.47 -14.10
C GLU A 65 -5.18 3.23 -13.91
N PHE A 66 -5.57 2.38 -12.98
CA PHE A 66 -4.87 1.13 -12.69
C PHE A 66 -5.85 -0.02 -12.50
N ASP A 67 -5.31 -1.24 -12.44
CA ASP A 67 -6.09 -2.46 -12.23
C ASP A 67 -5.77 -3.11 -10.90
N SER A 68 -4.62 -2.82 -10.28
CA SER A 68 -4.33 -3.21 -8.91
C SER A 68 -3.29 -2.28 -8.30
N TYR A 69 -3.43 -2.04 -7.00
CA TYR A 69 -2.62 -1.10 -6.25
C TYR A 69 -2.16 -1.74 -4.95
N LEU A 70 -0.86 -1.64 -4.66
CA LEU A 70 -0.26 -2.03 -3.41
C LEU A 70 0.63 -0.89 -2.90
N GLN A 71 0.26 -0.30 -1.78
CA GLN A 71 1.07 0.70 -1.08
C GLN A 71 1.78 0.06 0.11
N VAL A 72 3.05 0.42 0.25
CA VAL A 72 3.90 0.05 1.37
C VAL A 72 4.16 1.30 2.19
N MET A 73 3.93 1.21 3.49
CA MET A 73 4.31 2.23 4.46
C MET A 73 5.25 1.58 5.47
N ALA A 74 6.40 2.16 5.76
CA ALA A 74 7.37 1.55 6.64
C ALA A 74 8.09 2.56 7.53
N ASN A 75 8.40 2.15 8.75
CA ASN A 75 9.36 2.81 9.61
C ASN A 75 10.63 1.95 9.66
N LEU A 76 11.62 2.28 8.84
CA LEU A 76 12.85 1.48 8.73
C LEU A 76 13.71 1.54 9.99
N HIS A 77 13.56 2.57 10.83
CA HIS A 77 14.27 2.62 12.10
C HIS A 77 13.76 1.55 13.08
N LYS A 78 12.46 1.26 13.03
CA LYS A 78 11.84 0.18 13.81
C LYS A 78 11.87 -1.17 13.11
N MET A 79 12.21 -1.22 11.83
CA MET A 79 12.21 -2.42 10.99
C MET A 79 10.82 -3.05 10.83
N TYR A 80 9.78 -2.22 10.86
CA TYR A 80 8.39 -2.62 10.61
C TYR A 80 7.79 -1.83 9.45
N GLY A 81 6.84 -2.44 8.77
CA GLY A 81 6.00 -1.78 7.79
C GLY A 81 4.60 -2.38 7.73
N ALA A 82 3.75 -1.78 6.93
CA ALA A 82 2.38 -2.18 6.71
C ALA A 82 2.06 -2.04 5.23
N LEU A 83 1.00 -2.73 4.81
CA LEU A 83 0.59 -2.81 3.43
C LEU A 83 -0.87 -2.39 3.29
N LYS A 84 -1.16 -1.71 2.20
CA LYS A 84 -2.52 -1.36 1.77
C LYS A 84 -2.70 -1.85 0.34
N TRP A 85 -3.72 -2.67 0.11
CA TRP A 85 -4.05 -3.20 -1.21
C TRP A 85 -5.48 -2.84 -1.58
N LEU A 86 -5.71 -2.52 -2.84
CA LEU A 86 -7.03 -2.21 -3.36
C LEU A 86 -7.17 -2.59 -4.83
N LEU A 87 -8.40 -2.91 -5.23
CA LEU A 87 -8.80 -3.05 -6.62
C LEU A 87 -9.82 -1.96 -6.96
N PRO A 88 -9.55 -1.12 -7.96
CA PRO A 88 -10.53 -0.13 -8.39
C PRO A 88 -11.68 -0.81 -9.15
N VAL A 89 -12.84 -0.16 -9.11
CA VAL A 89 -13.99 -0.55 -9.94
C VAL A 89 -13.58 -0.56 -11.42
N GLY A 90 -13.99 -1.60 -12.14
CA GLY A 90 -13.62 -1.79 -13.54
C GLY A 90 -12.19 -2.27 -13.77
N SER A 91 -11.49 -2.74 -12.73
CA SER A 91 -10.26 -3.51 -12.87
C SER A 91 -10.48 -4.76 -13.73
N VAL A 92 -9.49 -5.12 -14.56
CA VAL A 92 -9.49 -6.40 -15.29
C VAL A 92 -9.08 -7.60 -14.41
N VAL A 93 -8.66 -7.36 -13.18
CA VAL A 93 -8.28 -8.43 -12.25
C VAL A 93 -9.54 -9.13 -11.76
N SER A 94 -9.67 -10.42 -12.07
CA SER A 94 -10.78 -11.23 -11.53
C SER A 94 -10.58 -11.45 -10.03
N ALA A 95 -11.54 -10.95 -9.26
CA ALA A 95 -11.64 -11.07 -7.82
C ALA A 95 -13.12 -11.22 -7.41
N GLU A 96 -13.35 -11.75 -6.22
CA GLU A 96 -14.69 -11.81 -5.63
C GLU A 96 -15.17 -10.39 -5.28
N GLU A 97 -16.48 -10.14 -5.37
CA GLU A 97 -17.07 -8.81 -5.19
C GLU A 97 -16.74 -8.18 -3.83
N TYR A 98 -16.65 -8.99 -2.76
CA TYR A 98 -16.27 -8.47 -1.44
C TYR A 98 -14.82 -7.94 -1.42
N LEU A 99 -13.92 -8.43 -2.28
CA LEU A 99 -12.55 -7.96 -2.38
C LEU A 99 -12.46 -6.59 -3.06
N THR A 100 -13.40 -6.29 -3.97
CA THR A 100 -13.40 -5.03 -4.74
C THR A 100 -14.07 -3.87 -4.01
N ASN A 101 -14.83 -4.14 -2.95
CA ASN A 101 -15.57 -3.14 -2.19
C ASN A 101 -14.84 -2.67 -0.91
N ASN A 102 -13.59 -3.07 -0.72
CA ASN A 102 -12.82 -2.73 0.46
C ASN A 102 -11.39 -2.38 0.10
N ILE A 103 -10.80 -1.51 0.91
CA ILE A 103 -9.35 -1.45 1.04
C ILE A 103 -8.93 -2.54 2.01
N TRP A 104 -7.81 -3.18 1.72
CA TRP A 104 -7.28 -4.24 2.53
C TRP A 104 -5.98 -3.80 3.18
N LEU A 105 -5.91 -3.93 4.49
CA LEU A 105 -4.72 -3.64 5.28
C LEU A 105 -4.06 -4.95 5.68
N SER A 106 -2.73 -4.94 5.79
CA SER A 106 -2.00 -6.08 6.34
C SER A 106 -2.54 -6.46 7.71
N ASP A 107 -2.59 -7.76 7.99
CA ASP A 107 -2.98 -8.28 9.28
C ASP A 107 -1.84 -9.06 9.93
N ASN A 108 -1.41 -8.58 11.09
CA ASN A 108 -0.43 -9.25 11.92
C ASN A 108 -1.13 -9.84 13.17
N PRO A 109 -1.25 -11.17 13.28
CA PRO A 109 -1.82 -11.81 14.45
C PRO A 109 -0.95 -11.69 15.71
N ASP A 110 0.34 -11.35 15.55
CA ASP A 110 1.30 -11.14 16.63
C ASP A 110 1.91 -9.73 16.54
N PRO A 111 1.12 -8.67 16.82
CA PRO A 111 1.56 -7.29 16.69
C PRO A 111 2.72 -6.98 17.66
N PRO A 112 3.61 -6.04 17.29
CA PRO A 112 4.69 -5.62 18.19
C PRO A 112 4.12 -5.04 19.48
N ALA A 113 4.75 -5.37 20.62
CA ALA A 113 4.32 -4.89 21.93
C ALA A 113 4.41 -3.37 22.09
N ALA A 114 5.28 -2.72 21.33
CA ALA A 114 5.39 -1.27 21.23
C ALA A 114 5.00 -0.82 19.83
N ASP A 115 4.19 0.24 19.75
CA ASP A 115 3.76 0.80 18.48
C ASP A 115 4.97 1.26 17.64
N PRO A 116 5.14 0.73 16.41
CA PRO A 116 6.23 1.13 15.53
C PRO A 116 6.02 2.50 14.88
N LEU A 117 4.86 3.13 15.08
CA LEU A 117 4.49 4.45 14.57
C LEU A 117 4.63 4.52 13.04
N ILE A 118 4.08 3.53 12.34
CA ILE A 118 4.05 3.53 10.88
C ILE A 118 3.01 4.56 10.43
N VAL A 119 3.45 5.57 9.69
CA VAL A 119 2.58 6.63 9.16
C VAL A 119 1.76 6.11 7.98
N ALA A 120 0.43 6.18 8.08
CA ALA A 120 -0.53 5.74 7.06
C ALA A 120 -0.54 6.65 5.83
N ASP A 121 -0.41 7.94 6.08
CA ASP A 121 -0.33 9.00 5.08
C ASP A 121 0.56 10.12 5.63
N MET A 122 1.56 10.51 4.85
CA MET A 122 2.53 11.54 5.23
C MET A 122 1.89 12.91 5.38
N ASP A 123 0.76 13.15 4.71
CA ASP A 123 0.06 14.44 4.78
C ASP A 123 -0.83 14.55 6.02
N SER A 124 -1.43 13.43 6.46
CA SER A 124 -2.29 13.40 7.65
C SER A 124 -1.52 13.19 8.96
N GLY A 125 -0.32 12.59 8.88
CA GLY A 125 0.49 12.22 10.05
C GLY A 125 -0.15 11.13 10.91
N GLN A 126 -1.22 10.49 10.44
CA GLN A 126 -1.93 9.45 11.18
C GLN A 126 -1.12 8.15 11.19
N ALA A 127 -0.92 7.57 12.37
CA ALA A 127 -0.31 6.26 12.51
C ALA A 127 -1.32 5.14 12.23
N LEU A 128 -0.86 4.04 11.63
CA LEU A 128 -1.63 2.82 11.45
C LEU A 128 -1.82 2.07 12.78
N ASP A 129 -2.88 1.28 12.86
CA ASP A 129 -3.07 0.33 13.95
C ASP A 129 -1.86 -0.63 14.03
N PRO A 130 -1.25 -0.87 15.21
CA PRO A 130 -0.14 -1.79 15.36
C PRO A 130 -0.40 -3.22 14.85
N ARG A 131 -1.67 -3.65 14.78
CA ARG A 131 -2.09 -4.92 14.17
C ARG A 131 -1.86 -4.97 12.67
N CYS A 132 -1.59 -3.85 12.02
CA CYS A 132 -1.17 -3.81 10.62
C CYS A 132 0.35 -3.95 10.45
N ALA A 133 1.12 -3.78 11.52
CA ALA A 133 2.57 -3.75 11.45
C ALA A 133 3.17 -5.14 11.31
N LEU A 134 3.91 -5.37 10.23
CA LEU A 134 4.65 -6.58 9.92
C LEU A 134 6.17 -6.31 9.95
N PRO A 135 7.00 -7.32 10.28
CA PRO A 135 8.44 -7.21 10.10
C PRO A 135 8.80 -6.85 8.65
N ILE A 136 9.83 -6.04 8.45
CA ILE A 136 10.19 -5.57 7.10
C ILE A 136 10.54 -6.71 6.13
N SER A 137 11.04 -7.84 6.65
CA SER A 137 11.29 -9.06 5.87
C SER A 137 9.99 -9.65 5.29
N THR A 138 8.90 -9.60 6.06
CA THR A 138 7.57 -10.04 5.63
C THR A 138 6.99 -9.08 4.62
N VAL A 139 7.14 -7.76 4.84
CA VAL A 139 6.72 -6.74 3.86
C VAL A 139 7.44 -6.95 2.53
N ARG A 140 8.75 -7.22 2.55
CA ARG A 140 9.54 -7.54 1.35
C ARG A 140 9.00 -8.75 0.60
N MET A 141 8.73 -9.84 1.32
CA MET A 141 8.16 -11.05 0.73
C MET A 141 6.85 -10.76 -0.03
N VAL A 142 5.96 -9.97 0.58
CA VAL A 142 4.68 -9.59 -0.04
C VAL A 142 4.87 -8.74 -1.29
N VAL A 143 5.81 -7.78 -1.26
CA VAL A 143 6.11 -6.93 -2.41
C VAL A 143 6.72 -7.75 -3.56
N GLU A 144 7.63 -8.66 -3.24
CA GLU A 144 8.23 -9.59 -4.22
C GLU A 144 7.18 -10.49 -4.85
N GLU A 145 6.25 -11.04 -4.06
CA GLU A 145 5.11 -11.83 -4.55
C GLU A 145 4.26 -11.02 -5.52
N PHE A 146 3.80 -9.84 -5.11
CA PHE A 146 2.95 -8.97 -5.91
C PHE A 146 3.60 -8.58 -7.25
N CYS A 147 4.87 -8.16 -7.21
CA CYS A 147 5.61 -7.69 -8.37
C CYS A 147 6.08 -8.82 -9.29
N GLY A 148 6.35 -10.00 -8.73
CA GLY A 148 6.78 -11.19 -9.44
C GLY A 148 5.63 -11.86 -10.19
N LEU A 149 4.50 -12.10 -9.50
CA LEU A 149 3.35 -12.78 -10.09
C LEU A 149 2.59 -11.91 -11.10
N ARG A 150 2.50 -10.59 -10.86
CA ARG A 150 1.80 -9.62 -11.73
C ARG A 150 0.37 -10.00 -12.09
N THR A 151 -0.29 -10.74 -11.20
CA THR A 151 -1.69 -11.14 -11.34
C THR A 151 -2.62 -9.98 -10.97
N GLY A 152 -2.13 -9.02 -10.19
CA GLY A 152 -2.95 -7.96 -9.58
C GLY A 152 -3.84 -8.47 -8.44
N ARG A 153 -3.79 -9.77 -8.11
CA ARG A 153 -4.51 -10.32 -6.97
C ARG A 153 -3.84 -9.88 -5.67
N ARG A 154 -4.62 -9.87 -4.61
CA ARG A 154 -4.13 -9.64 -3.26
C ARG A 154 -3.11 -10.74 -2.91
N PRO A 155 -1.90 -10.38 -2.45
CA PRO A 155 -0.90 -11.37 -2.04
C PRO A 155 -1.41 -12.34 -0.97
N GLU A 156 -0.98 -13.60 -1.05
CA GLU A 156 -1.44 -14.68 -0.16
C GLU A 156 -0.47 -14.98 0.98
N SER A 157 0.74 -14.40 0.96
CA SER A 157 1.79 -14.60 1.97
C SER A 157 1.46 -14.05 3.37
N ILE A 158 0.40 -13.25 3.51
CA ILE A 158 -0.03 -12.66 4.79
C ILE A 158 -1.56 -12.67 4.94
N GLY A 159 -2.02 -12.43 6.18
CA GLY A 159 -3.40 -12.08 6.45
C GLY A 159 -3.74 -10.66 6.02
N TRP A 160 -5.02 -10.42 5.80
CA TRP A 160 -5.56 -9.11 5.41
C TRP A 160 -6.86 -8.84 6.13
N VAL A 161 -7.11 -7.58 6.47
CA VAL A 161 -8.39 -7.13 7.01
C VAL A 161 -8.97 -5.99 6.20
N PRO A 162 -10.32 -5.84 6.16
CA PRO A 162 -10.94 -4.66 5.60
C PRO A 162 -10.53 -3.40 6.36
N GLY A 163 -10.35 -2.31 5.63
CA GLY A 163 -9.93 -1.01 6.15
C GLY A 163 -10.40 0.16 5.29
N GLU A 164 -10.04 1.36 5.71
CA GLU A 164 -10.33 2.64 5.05
C GLU A 164 -9.05 3.21 4.39
N PHE A 165 -9.20 4.25 3.56
CA PHE A 165 -8.05 4.92 2.91
C PHE A 165 -7.13 5.57 3.93
N SER A 166 -7.71 6.09 5.03
CA SER A 166 -6.97 6.58 6.20
C SER A 166 -6.08 5.52 6.88
N GLY A 167 -6.26 4.23 6.57
CA GLY A 167 -5.53 3.13 7.18
C GLY A 167 -6.15 2.62 8.48
N ARG A 168 -7.38 3.05 8.79
CA ARG A 168 -8.17 2.50 9.88
C ARG A 168 -8.69 1.11 9.53
N ARG A 169 -8.63 0.17 10.48
CA ARG A 169 -9.21 -1.17 10.34
C ARG A 169 -10.73 -1.17 10.59
N LEU A 170 -11.46 -2.01 9.87
CA LEU A 170 -12.92 -2.17 9.98
C LEU A 170 -13.36 -3.45 10.69
N ASP A 171 -12.41 -4.22 11.24
CA ASP A 171 -12.66 -5.48 11.96
C ASP A 171 -12.71 -5.32 13.49
N GLY A 172 -12.59 -4.08 14.00
CA GLY A 172 -12.64 -3.76 15.44
C GLY A 172 -13.93 -3.06 15.88
N GLU A 173 -14.12 -2.89 17.19
CA GLU A 173 -15.30 -2.23 17.80
C GLU A 173 -15.54 -0.79 17.30
N GLN A 174 -14.52 -0.12 16.78
CA GLN A 174 -14.60 1.23 16.23
C GLN A 174 -15.21 1.30 14.81
N ALA A 175 -15.46 0.16 14.15
CA ALA A 175 -16.04 0.07 12.80
C ALA A 175 -17.46 0.69 12.68
N ILE A 176 -18.09 1.01 13.81
CA ILE A 176 -19.50 1.47 13.89
C ILE A 176 -19.68 2.90 13.38
N THR A 177 -18.61 3.70 13.29
CA THR A 177 -18.64 5.03 12.65
C THR A 177 -17.82 5.00 11.37
N GLY A 178 -18.44 4.57 10.27
CA GLY A 178 -17.86 4.75 8.93
C GLY A 178 -17.63 6.23 8.62
N PRO A 179 -16.76 6.56 7.64
CA PRO A 179 -16.44 7.93 7.30
C PRO A 179 -17.69 8.68 6.82
N ARG A 180 -17.80 9.96 7.17
CA ARG A 180 -18.92 10.83 6.75
C ARG A 180 -18.70 11.45 5.36
N TYR A 181 -17.55 11.19 4.75
CA TYR A 181 -17.11 11.72 3.46
C TYR A 181 -16.24 10.70 2.72
N CYS A 182 -16.15 10.82 1.39
CA CYS A 182 -15.26 9.99 0.58
C CYS A 182 -13.78 10.30 0.88
N GLU A 183 -13.01 9.29 1.25
CA GLU A 183 -11.57 9.39 1.51
C GLU A 183 -10.71 9.02 0.28
N ASP A 184 -11.33 8.60 -0.84
CA ASP A 184 -10.61 8.28 -2.07
C ASP A 184 -10.10 9.58 -2.73
N PRO A 185 -8.78 9.83 -2.77
CA PRO A 185 -8.21 11.03 -3.39
C PRO A 185 -8.43 11.08 -4.91
N TRP A 186 -8.90 9.99 -5.50
CA TRP A 186 -9.21 9.87 -6.92
C TRP A 186 -10.72 9.81 -7.22
N CYS A 187 -11.57 9.90 -6.19
CA CYS A 187 -13.00 9.98 -6.39
C CYS A 187 -13.38 11.22 -7.22
N GLN A 188 -14.17 11.01 -8.27
CA GLN A 188 -14.69 12.08 -9.14
C GLN A 188 -16.11 12.52 -8.80
N VAL A 189 -16.74 11.87 -7.82
CA VAL A 189 -18.08 12.22 -7.35
C VAL A 189 -17.93 13.34 -6.32
N SER A 190 -18.48 14.51 -6.64
CA SER A 190 -18.41 15.70 -5.79
C SER A 190 -19.29 15.64 -4.55
N ASP A 191 -20.20 14.67 -4.46
CA ASP A 191 -21.07 14.48 -3.31
C ASP A 191 -20.31 13.79 -2.17
N SER A 192 -20.45 14.32 -0.96
CA SER A 192 -19.81 13.77 0.24
C SER A 192 -20.36 12.40 0.67
N ARG A 193 -21.43 11.93 0.04
CA ARG A 193 -22.02 10.60 0.30
C ARG A 193 -22.34 9.93 -1.02
N HIS A 194 -21.59 8.88 -1.36
CA HIS A 194 -21.99 7.95 -2.40
C HIS A 194 -21.60 6.53 -2.01
N ASP A 195 -22.45 5.58 -2.39
CA ASP A 195 -22.36 4.17 -1.97
C ASP A 195 -21.17 3.42 -2.59
N TYR A 196 -20.38 4.10 -3.42
CA TYR A 196 -19.19 3.55 -4.05
C TYR A 196 -17.97 4.19 -3.41
N HIS A 197 -17.50 3.66 -2.29
CA HIS A 197 -16.10 3.51 -1.84
C HIS A 197 -16.09 2.88 -0.45
#